data_AF-A0A5J4R5C6-F1
#
_entry.id   AF-A0A5J4R5C6-F1
#
_cell.length_a   1.000
_cell.length_b   1.000
_cell.length_c   1.000
_cell.angle_alpha   90.00
_cell.angle_beta   90.00
_cell.angle_gamma   90.00
#
_symmetry.space_group_name_H-M   'P 1'
#
loop_
_entity.id
_entity.type
_entity.pdbx_description
1 polymer ?
#
loop_
_entity_poly.entity_id
_entity_poly.type
_entity_poly.pdbx_seq_one_letter_code
_entity_poly.pdbx_strand_id
1 'polypeptide(L)'
;MTEDEKKLLSTFEARLRHLIFLHDELKSENAKLNQSLKEEKEKYEKMRNDYKELEAQYTNTKIAATINQTVKDVKETKLRLSKLVREVDKCIALLNE
;
A
#
# COMPACT_ATOMS: atom_id res chain seq x y z
N MET A 1 4.87 -12.97 -69.46
CA MET A 1 4.05 -12.13 -68.58
C MET A 1 3.66 -10.87 -69.32
N THR A 2 2.39 -10.50 -69.24
CA THR A 2 1.87 -9.23 -69.77
C THR A 2 2.30 -8.06 -68.87
N GLU A 3 2.26 -6.84 -69.38
CA GLU A 3 2.55 -5.64 -68.57
C GLU A 3 1.54 -5.45 -67.42
N ASP A 4 0.29 -5.87 -67.62
CA ASP A 4 -0.75 -5.83 -66.59
C ASP A 4 -0.43 -6.78 -65.42
N GLU A 5 0.09 -7.98 -65.71
CA GLU A 5 0.53 -8.93 -64.68
C GLU A 5 1.70 -8.37 -63.85
N LYS A 6 2.66 -7.69 -64.50
CA LYS A 6 3.79 -7.03 -63.80
C LYS A 6 3.31 -5.91 -62.88
N LYS A 7 2.38 -5.08 -63.35
CA LYS A 7 1.82 -3.96 -62.57
C LYS A 7 1.00 -4.44 -61.38
N LEU A 8 0.21 -5.50 -61.57
CA LEU A 8 -0.53 -6.15 -60.49
C LEU A 8 0.42 -6.72 -59.43
N LEU A 9 1.48 -7.43 -59.86
CA LEU A 9 2.48 -8.01 -58.96
C LEU A 9 3.21 -6.94 -58.16
N SER A 10 3.64 -5.84 -58.79
CA SER A 10 4.28 -4.72 -58.11
C SER A 10 3.37 -4.07 -57.05
N THR A 11 2.08 -3.93 -57.36
CA THR A 11 1.10 -3.36 -56.42
C THR A 11 0.88 -4.28 -55.23
N PHE A 12 0.77 -5.59 -55.48
CA PHE A 12 0.65 -6.59 -54.44
C PHE A 12 1.88 -6.61 -53.53
N GLU A 13 3.08 -6.59 -54.10
CA GLU A 13 4.32 -6.56 -53.34
C GLU A 13 4.41 -5.32 -52.44
N ALA A 14 4.07 -4.14 -52.96
CA ALA A 14 4.04 -2.92 -52.17
C ALA A 14 3.05 -3.01 -50.99
N ARG A 15 1.85 -3.57 -51.21
CA ARG A 15 0.85 -3.77 -50.15
C ARG A 15 1.31 -4.80 -49.12
N LEU A 16 1.96 -5.88 -49.56
CA LEU A 16 2.48 -6.90 -48.66
C LEU A 16 3.60 -6.35 -47.77
N ARG A 17 4.53 -5.57 -48.35
CA ARG A 17 5.59 -4.89 -47.59
C ARG A 17 5.00 -3.92 -46.56
N HIS A 18 3.97 -3.16 -46.94
CA HIS A 18 3.27 -2.27 -46.01
C HIS A 18 2.60 -3.05 -44.86
N LEU A 19 1.94 -4.17 -45.16
CA LEU A 19 1.31 -5.02 -44.15
C LEU A 19 2.33 -5.58 -43.16
N ILE A 20 3.47 -6.06 -43.64
CA ILE A 20 4.57 -6.57 -42.80
C ILE A 20 5.09 -5.45 -41.88
N PHE A 21 5.30 -4.26 -42.43
CA PHE A 21 5.73 -3.10 -41.65
C PHE A 21 4.76 -2.77 -40.51
N LEU A 22 3.46 -2.66 -40.80
CA LEU A 22 2.44 -2.41 -39.77
C LEU A 22 2.37 -3.51 -38.72
N HIS A 23 2.52 -4.77 -39.14
CA HIS A 23 2.56 -5.90 -38.21
C HIS A 23 3.75 -5.79 -37.25
N ASP A 24 4.93 -5.43 -37.76
CA ASP A 24 6.13 -5.29 -36.94
C ASP A 24 6.04 -4.10 -35.99
N GLU A 25 5.43 -2.99 -36.43
CA GLU A 25 5.12 -1.85 -35.55
C GLU A 25 4.17 -2.26 -34.42
N LEU A 26 3.05 -2.92 -34.74
CA LEU A 26 2.10 -3.41 -33.74
C LEU A 26 2.73 -4.39 -32.76
N LYS A 27 3.59 -5.29 -33.25
CA LYS A 27 4.32 -6.23 -32.40
C LYS A 27 5.28 -5.51 -31.45
N SER A 28 5.98 -4.50 -31.94
CA SER A 28 6.89 -3.66 -31.14
C SER A 28 6.13 -2.87 -30.07
N GLU A 29 5.01 -2.25 -30.44
CA GLU A 29 4.16 -1.51 -29.51
C GLU A 29 3.56 -2.41 -28.43
N ASN A 30 3.05 -3.59 -28.82
CA ASN A 30 2.52 -4.56 -27.88
C ASN A 30 3.60 -5.04 -26.88
N ALA A 31 4.82 -5.29 -27.35
CA ALA A 31 5.94 -5.62 -26.46
C ALA A 31 6.24 -4.50 -25.46
N LYS A 32 6.26 -3.24 -25.91
CA LYS A 32 6.45 -2.06 -25.04
C LYS A 32 5.33 -1.92 -24.01
N LEU A 33 4.07 -2.06 -24.44
CA LEU A 33 2.91 -1.98 -23.55
C LEU A 33 2.93 -3.08 -22.49
N ASN A 34 3.26 -4.31 -22.86
CA ASN A 34 3.40 -5.41 -21.89
C ASN A 34 4.51 -5.17 -20.88
N GLN A 35 5.63 -4.59 -21.31
CA GLN A 35 6.71 -4.22 -20.41
C GLN A 35 6.26 -3.14 -19.43
N SER A 36 5.67 -2.04 -19.92
CA SER A 36 5.13 -0.97 -19.06
C SER A 36 4.08 -1.50 -18.08
N LEU A 37 3.20 -2.40 -18.53
CA LEU A 37 2.19 -3.03 -17.68
C LEU A 37 2.82 -3.87 -16.57
N LYS A 38 3.90 -4.60 -16.87
CA LYS A 38 4.63 -5.39 -15.89
C LYS A 38 5.28 -4.48 -14.84
N GLU A 39 5.99 -3.44 -15.28
CA GLU A 39 6.64 -2.48 -14.40
C GLU A 39 5.63 -1.78 -13.47
N GLU A 40 4.47 -1.39 -14.00
CA GLU A 40 3.43 -0.73 -13.21
C GLU A 40 2.79 -1.68 -12.19
N LYS A 41 2.59 -2.95 -12.54
CA LYS A 41 2.13 -3.98 -11.59
C LYS A 41 3.13 -4.21 -10.47
N GLU A 42 4.42 -4.24 -10.77
CA GLU A 42 5.48 -4.40 -9.75
C GLU A 42 5.50 -3.20 -8.79
N LYS A 43 5.38 -1.98 -9.31
CA LYS A 43 5.25 -0.77 -8.47
C LYS A 43 3.99 -0.80 -7.61
N TYR A 44 2.86 -1.21 -8.18
CA TYR A 44 1.60 -1.31 -7.46
C TYR A 44 1.70 -2.30 -6.29
N GLU A 45 2.23 -3.50 -6.52
CA GLU A 45 2.38 -4.50 -5.45
C GLU A 45 3.35 -4.03 -4.36
N LYS A 46 4.44 -3.34 -4.73
CA LYS A 46 5.34 -2.72 -3.76
C LYS A 46 4.60 -1.69 -2.89
N MET A 47 3.92 -0.72 -3.52
CA MET A 47 3.18 0.33 -2.82
C MET A 47 2.08 -0.26 -1.92
N ARG A 48 1.43 -1.33 -2.37
CA ARG A 48 0.41 -2.05 -1.59
C ARG A 48 1.00 -2.73 -0.36
N ASN A 49 2.19 -3.30 -0.47
CA ASN A 49 2.88 -3.91 0.68
C ASN A 49 3.35 -2.84 1.67
N ASP A 50 3.96 -1.75 1.17
CA ASP A 50 4.39 -0.62 1.99
C ASP A 50 3.19 -0.01 2.74
N TYR A 51 2.03 0.11 2.08
CA TYR A 51 0.80 0.58 2.71
C TYR A 51 0.33 -0.32 3.85
N LYS A 52 0.30 -1.65 3.63
CA LYS A 52 -0.09 -2.61 4.67
C LYS A 52 0.87 -2.58 5.86
N GLU A 53 2.17 -2.46 5.61
CA GLU A 53 3.16 -2.33 6.67
C GLU A 53 2.93 -1.05 7.48
N LEU A 54 2.71 0.08 6.79
CA LEU A 54 2.44 1.35 7.43
C LEU A 54 1.15 1.32 8.26
N GLU A 55 0.09 0.69 7.75
CA GLU A 55 -1.18 0.50 8.47
C GLU A 55 -0.97 -0.32 9.76
N ALA A 56 -0.16 -1.39 9.69
CA ALA A 56 0.18 -2.20 10.85
C ALA A 56 1.01 -1.40 11.88
N GLN A 57 2.02 -0.65 11.44
CA GLN A 57 2.83 0.22 12.31
C GLN A 57 1.99 1.31 12.97
N TYR A 58 1.09 1.94 12.23
CA TYR A 58 0.17 2.95 12.75
C TYR A 58 -0.75 2.36 13.82
N THR A 59 -1.34 1.20 13.55
CA THR A 59 -2.22 0.49 14.49
C THR A 59 -1.48 0.13 15.78
N ASN A 60 -0.27 -0.43 15.67
CA ASN A 60 0.58 -0.76 16.81
C ASN A 60 0.90 0.49 17.65
N THR A 61 1.24 1.59 17.00
CA THR A 61 1.54 2.87 17.68
C THR A 61 0.31 3.42 18.40
N LYS A 62 -0.87 3.36 17.76
CA LYS A 62 -2.14 3.78 18.37
C LYS A 62 -2.47 2.95 19.60
N ILE A 63 -2.32 1.63 19.53
CA ILE A 63 -2.52 0.72 20.66
C ILE A 63 -1.54 1.05 21.80
N ALA A 64 -0.26 1.22 21.49
CA ALA A 64 0.76 1.58 22.48
C ALA A 64 0.44 2.91 23.19
N ALA A 65 -0.02 3.93 22.45
CA ALA A 65 -0.44 5.20 23.01
C ALA A 65 -1.64 5.05 23.95
N THR A 66 -2.65 4.27 23.55
CA THR A 66 -3.83 3.99 24.40
C THR A 66 -3.44 3.26 25.68
N ILE A 67 -2.61 2.21 25.58
CA ILE A 67 -2.14 1.45 26.76
C ILE A 67 -1.37 2.36 27.72
N ASN A 68 -0.47 3.21 27.20
CA ASN A 68 0.30 4.13 28.03
C ASN A 68 -0.62 5.10 28.80
N GLN A 69 -1.63 5.64 28.12
CA GLN A 69 -2.63 6.50 28.76
C GLN A 69 -3.39 5.75 29.87
N THR A 70 -3.87 4.54 29.60
CA THR A 70 -4.56 3.72 30.62
C THR A 70 -3.67 3.42 31.82
N VAL A 71 -2.38 3.08 31.61
CA VAL A 71 -1.43 2.83 32.70
C VAL A 71 -1.23 4.06 33.58
N LYS A 72 -1.20 5.26 32.98
CA LYS A 72 -1.11 6.53 33.71
C LYS A 72 -2.34 6.75 34.59
N ASP A 73 -3.53 6.53 34.04
CA ASP A 73 -4.81 6.73 34.76
C ASP A 73 -4.95 5.76 35.94
N VAL A 74 -4.54 4.50 35.78
CA VAL A 74 -4.53 3.50 36.87
C VAL A 74 -3.58 3.90 37.99
N LYS A 75 -2.36 4.37 37.65
CA LYS A 75 -1.39 4.84 38.64
C LYS A 75 -1.91 6.03 39.44
N GLU A 76 -2.55 6.99 38.77
CA GLU A 76 -3.15 8.16 39.42
C GLU A 76 -4.28 7.75 40.37
N THR A 77 -5.15 6.84 39.92
CA THR A 77 -6.27 6.34 40.73
C THR A 77 -5.78 5.62 41.97
N LYS A 78 -4.76 4.76 41.84
CA LYS A 78 -4.12 4.07 42.98
C LYS A 78 -3.54 5.06 44.00
N LEU A 79 -2.90 6.14 43.53
CA LEU A 79 -2.34 7.18 44.40
C LEU A 79 -3.44 7.91 45.18
N ARG A 80 -4.54 8.29 44.52
CA ARG A 80 -5.70 8.92 45.17
C ARG A 80 -6.32 8.02 46.22
N LEU A 81 -6.54 6.74 45.90
CA LEU A 81 -7.05 5.74 46.84
C LEU A 81 -6.13 5.59 48.05
N SER A 82 -4.81 5.51 47.83
CA SER A 82 -3.83 5.39 48.91
C SER A 82 -3.84 6.59 49.86
N LYS A 83 -4.14 7.80 49.37
CA LYS A 83 -4.31 8.98 50.22
C LYS A 83 -5.56 8.89 51.08
N LEU A 84 -6.70 8.53 50.47
CA LEU A 84 -7.97 8.33 51.17
C LEU A 84 -7.86 7.29 52.29
N VAL A 85 -7.21 6.14 52.02
CA VAL A 85 -7.00 5.10 53.04
C VAL A 85 -6.23 5.66 54.25
N ARG A 86 -5.16 6.42 54.02
CA ARG A 86 -4.41 7.04 55.13
C ARG A 86 -5.22 8.05 55.93
N GLU A 87 -6.08 8.82 55.26
CA GLU A 87 -6.97 9.76 55.94
C GLU A 87 -7.98 9.02 56.82
N VAL A 88 -8.56 7.93 56.31
CA VAL A 88 -9.44 7.05 57.09
C VAL A 88 -8.70 6.44 58.27
N ASP A 89 -7.50 5.90 58.06
CA ASP A 89 -6.66 5.35 59.14
C ASP A 89 -6.38 6.39 60.22
N LYS A 90 -6.13 7.65 59.82
CA LYS A 90 -5.90 8.77 60.74
C LYS A 90 -7.16 9.12 61.54
N CYS A 91 -8.33 9.12 60.90
CA CYS A 91 -9.61 9.31 61.58
C CYS A 91 -9.94 8.15 62.54
N ILE A 92 -9.62 6.91 62.16
CA ILE A 92 -9.80 5.73 63.04
C ILE A 92 -8.88 5.85 64.27
N ALA A 93 -7.63 6.25 64.09
CA ALA A 93 -6.70 6.45 65.20
C ALA A 93 -7.21 7.51 66.19
N LEU A 94 -7.77 8.62 65.69
CA LEU A 94 -8.38 9.67 66.50
C LEU A 94 -9.66 9.24 67.24
N LEU A 95 -10.32 8.16 66.81
CA LEU A 95 -11.50 7.59 67.48
C LEU A 95 -11.16 6.52 68.52
N ASN A 96 -9.93 6.00 68.49
CA ASN A 96 -9.43 4.99 69.43
C ASN A 96 -8.54 5.59 70.53
N GLU A 97 -8.32 6.90 70.54
CA GLU A 97 -7.90 7.72 71.69
C GLU A 97 -9.11 8.25 72.45
#